data_AF-A0A094ZQD4-F1
#
_entry.id   AF-A0A094ZQD4-F1
#
_cell.length_a   1.000
_cell.length_b   1.000
_cell.length_c   1.000
_cell.angle_alpha   90.00
_cell.angle_beta   90.00
_cell.angle_gamma   90.00
#
_symmetry.space_group_name_H-M   'P 1'
#
loop_
_entity.id
_entity.type
_entity.pdbx_description
1 polymer ?
#
loop_
_entity_poly.entity_id
_entity_poly.type
_entity_poly.pdbx_seq_one_letter_code
_entity_poly.pdbx_strand_id
1 'polypeptide(L)'
;MVDINIGMQVYSSDEPQIEQIPLSAIFHPFYVNLRQYFKGDFQSVFTDLECLALLTACLSHDIDHRGTDNQFQIKTMSPLAKLYSTSVLEHHHFNQFMMILTIKGNNFLCNLNRSEYDTVVKLIREAILATDLSRYFARLPKFQQTLHNLKEINDHSTNLWRNDREQRLLLGCMFMTACDVSAITKPWPVQKLTAEMVANEFFEQGDLEKERLNVTPAALMDRERSNELPKLQVSFIDSICMPIYEAIVQVSPNFEPLLKGCKRNRTCWLILSENGEVDHSLYGLNDESETTPGTLVGTTGKSITTTTTEESTHLENVNTSTSGIITSLGTLNPDSAERIAKSKPFTSSNIRRASVSSMTTVGGQEPPIQCQSSVESK
;
A
#
# COMPACT_ATOMS: atom_id res chain seq x y z
N MET A 1 -18.21 0.75 5.01
CA MET A 1 -16.80 0.70 5.42
C MET A 1 -16.12 1.80 4.65
N VAL A 2 -15.38 2.64 5.35
CA VAL A 2 -14.64 3.74 4.75
C VAL A 2 -13.43 3.11 4.07
N ASP A 3 -13.26 3.30 2.76
CA ASP A 3 -12.02 2.93 2.07
C ASP A 3 -10.90 3.81 2.64
N ILE A 4 -9.85 3.17 3.15
CA ILE A 4 -8.68 3.86 3.72
C ILE A 4 -7.61 4.06 2.63
N ASN A 5 -7.99 3.82 1.38
CA ASN A 5 -7.20 4.02 0.17
C ASN A 5 -7.12 5.51 -0.09
N ILE A 6 -6.20 6.14 0.64
CA ILE A 6 -5.88 7.53 0.46
C ILE A 6 -4.87 7.58 -0.67
N GLY A 7 -5.43 7.63 -1.88
CA GLY A 7 -4.67 8.05 -3.02
C GLY A 7 -4.19 9.47 -2.79
N MET A 8 -2.90 9.62 -2.54
CA MET A 8 -2.24 10.91 -2.51
C MET A 8 -2.41 11.58 -3.87
N GLN A 9 -3.13 12.70 -3.90
CA GLN A 9 -3.15 13.59 -5.05
C GLN A 9 -1.72 14.03 -5.38
N VAL A 10 -1.32 13.86 -6.64
CA VAL A 10 -0.11 14.49 -7.19
C VAL A 10 -0.39 16.00 -7.27
N TYR A 11 0.11 16.78 -6.32
CA TYR A 11 0.08 18.23 -6.42
C TYR A 11 1.13 18.71 -7.44
N SER A 12 0.72 19.58 -8.36
CA SER A 12 1.64 20.27 -9.27
C SER A 12 2.53 21.24 -8.49
N SER A 13 3.75 21.39 -8.99
CA SER A 13 4.99 21.89 -8.39
C SER A 13 5.07 23.34 -7.92
N ASP A 14 3.96 24.03 -7.62
CA ASP A 14 3.98 25.50 -7.52
C ASP A 14 3.98 26.08 -6.08
N GLU A 15 4.19 25.27 -5.03
CA GLU A 15 4.46 25.79 -3.68
C GLU A 15 5.82 25.32 -3.12
N PRO A 16 6.71 26.23 -2.69
CA PRO A 16 7.94 25.88 -2.01
C PRO A 16 7.66 25.69 -0.50
N GLN A 17 8.16 24.58 0.07
CA GLN A 17 8.17 24.19 1.49
C GLN A 17 7.20 23.11 1.99
N ILE A 18 6.70 22.24 1.11
CA ILE A 18 6.30 20.90 1.54
C ILE A 18 7.36 19.96 0.98
N GLU A 19 8.25 19.45 1.83
CA GLU A 19 9.03 18.27 1.51
C GLU A 19 7.99 17.15 1.36
N GLN A 20 7.46 17.02 0.14
CA GLN A 20 6.49 16.00 -0.25
C GLN A 20 7.03 14.69 0.27
N ILE A 21 6.33 14.00 1.17
CA ILE A 21 6.64 12.59 1.40
C ILE A 21 6.38 11.95 0.04
N PRO A 22 7.44 11.57 -0.71
CA PRO A 22 7.24 11.18 -2.09
C PRO A 22 6.33 9.95 -2.10
N LEU A 23 5.54 9.76 -3.16
CA LEU A 23 4.79 8.52 -3.42
C LEU A 23 5.67 7.28 -3.14
N SER A 24 6.98 7.40 -3.39
CA SER A 24 8.00 6.38 -3.09
C SER A 24 8.28 6.12 -1.61
N ALA A 25 7.75 6.87 -0.64
CA ALA A 25 7.96 6.69 0.80
C ALA A 25 6.77 6.00 1.50
N ILE A 26 5.55 6.13 0.96
CA ILE A 26 4.36 5.39 1.39
C ILE A 26 4.21 4.08 0.59
N PHE A 27 4.56 4.09 -0.70
CA PHE A 27 4.54 2.90 -1.58
C PHE A 27 5.90 2.18 -1.72
N HIS A 28 6.99 2.70 -1.12
CA HIS A 28 8.25 1.95 -0.97
C HIS A 28 8.11 0.52 -0.42
N PRO A 29 7.17 0.22 0.50
CA PRO A 29 7.12 -1.07 1.14
C PRO A 29 6.89 -2.19 0.14
N PHE A 30 6.12 -2.01 -0.94
CA PHE A 30 6.00 -3.06 -1.95
C PHE A 30 7.34 -3.22 -2.70
N TYR A 31 7.97 -2.16 -3.20
CA TYR A 31 9.20 -2.29 -4.00
C TYR A 31 10.39 -2.92 -3.26
N VAL A 32 10.57 -2.61 -1.97
CA VAL A 32 11.69 -3.12 -1.15
C VAL A 32 11.36 -4.45 -0.48
N ASN A 33 10.15 -4.58 0.10
CA ASN A 33 9.75 -5.86 0.70
C ASN A 33 9.57 -6.92 -0.39
N LEU A 34 9.01 -6.60 -1.58
CA LEU A 34 8.96 -7.59 -2.66
C LEU A 34 10.34 -8.03 -3.08
N ARG A 35 11.27 -7.12 -3.34
CA ARG A 35 12.57 -7.56 -3.88
C ARG A 35 13.33 -8.45 -2.90
N GLN A 36 13.14 -8.26 -1.59
CA GLN A 36 13.76 -9.08 -0.55
C GLN A 36 12.98 -10.38 -0.30
N TYR A 37 11.64 -10.37 -0.35
CA TYR A 37 10.78 -11.55 -0.12
C TYR A 37 10.60 -12.42 -1.38
N PHE A 38 10.50 -11.83 -2.57
CA PHE A 38 10.48 -12.56 -3.86
C PHE A 38 11.80 -13.28 -4.11
N LYS A 39 12.94 -12.78 -3.61
CA LYS A 39 14.20 -13.55 -3.66
C LYS A 39 14.23 -14.77 -2.71
N GLY A 40 13.24 -14.92 -1.83
CA GLY A 40 13.08 -16.07 -0.93
C GLY A 40 11.94 -17.00 -1.36
N ASP A 41 11.14 -17.48 -0.40
CA ASP A 41 10.06 -18.46 -0.60
C ASP A 41 8.94 -18.00 -1.58
N PHE A 42 8.84 -16.72 -1.93
CA PHE A 42 7.73 -16.19 -2.73
C PHE A 42 7.88 -16.31 -4.26
N GLN A 43 9.09 -16.20 -4.85
CA GLN A 43 9.32 -16.57 -6.26
C GLN A 43 8.99 -18.04 -6.52
N SER A 44 8.99 -18.82 -5.45
CA SER A 44 8.67 -20.23 -5.50
C SER A 44 7.15 -20.46 -5.63
N VAL A 45 6.32 -19.50 -5.17
CA VAL A 45 4.85 -19.58 -5.17
C VAL A 45 4.21 -18.95 -6.40
N PHE A 46 4.60 -17.71 -6.73
CA PHE A 46 4.03 -16.97 -7.85
C PHE A 46 4.89 -17.10 -9.09
N THR A 47 4.24 -17.24 -10.24
CA THR A 47 4.89 -17.19 -11.55
C THR A 47 5.33 -15.76 -11.88
N ASP A 48 6.32 -15.59 -12.77
CA ASP A 48 6.81 -14.26 -13.17
C ASP A 48 5.71 -13.32 -13.69
N LEU A 49 4.70 -13.85 -14.38
CA LEU A 49 3.54 -13.09 -14.85
C LEU A 49 2.63 -12.63 -13.70
N GLU A 50 2.46 -13.47 -12.67
CA GLU A 50 1.71 -13.09 -11.47
C GLU A 50 2.48 -12.04 -10.65
N CYS A 51 3.80 -12.17 -10.53
CA CYS A 51 4.68 -11.17 -9.92
C CYS A 51 4.56 -9.81 -10.64
N LEU A 52 4.64 -9.82 -11.98
CA LEU A 52 4.49 -8.64 -12.82
C LEU A 52 3.12 -7.99 -12.61
N ALA A 53 2.06 -8.80 -12.58
CA ALA A 53 0.69 -8.32 -12.38
C ALA A 53 0.50 -7.66 -11.00
N LEU A 54 0.97 -8.30 -9.92
CA LEU A 54 0.86 -7.77 -8.56
C LEU A 54 1.66 -6.48 -8.40
N LEU A 55 2.90 -6.43 -8.92
CA LEU A 55 3.72 -5.23 -8.89
C LEU A 55 3.06 -4.08 -9.65
N THR A 56 2.51 -4.38 -10.82
CA THR A 56 1.78 -3.40 -11.63
C THR A 56 0.56 -2.88 -10.87
N ALA A 57 -0.25 -3.77 -10.30
CA ALA A 57 -1.43 -3.41 -9.52
C ALA A 57 -1.07 -2.49 -8.33
N CYS A 58 0.00 -2.78 -7.58
CA CYS A 58 0.43 -1.91 -6.49
C CYS A 58 0.82 -0.51 -6.95
N LEU A 59 1.41 -0.37 -8.14
CA LEU A 59 1.74 0.95 -8.70
C LEU A 59 0.51 1.70 -9.21
N SER A 60 -0.58 1.00 -9.52
CA SER A 60 -1.71 1.56 -10.24
C SER A 60 -3.05 1.56 -9.49
N HIS A 61 -3.14 0.97 -8.30
CA HIS A 61 -4.42 0.73 -7.62
C HIS A 61 -5.17 2.01 -7.22
N ASP A 62 -4.48 3.14 -7.05
CA ASP A 62 -5.06 4.43 -6.61
C ASP A 62 -4.97 5.56 -7.65
N ILE A 63 -4.76 5.23 -8.94
CA ILE A 63 -4.63 6.24 -10.00
C ILE A 63 -5.93 7.05 -10.14
N ASP A 64 -5.83 8.38 -10.15
CA ASP A 64 -6.96 9.32 -10.22
C ASP A 64 -7.92 9.22 -9.00
N HIS A 65 -7.41 8.85 -7.82
CA HIS A 65 -8.17 9.01 -6.58
C HIS A 65 -8.41 10.48 -6.26
N ARG A 66 -9.64 10.81 -5.83
CA ARG A 66 -10.12 12.20 -5.68
C ARG A 66 -10.37 12.63 -4.24
N GLY A 67 -9.91 11.84 -3.27
CA GLY A 67 -10.04 12.15 -1.84
C GLY A 67 -11.47 11.94 -1.32
N THR A 68 -12.23 11.02 -1.91
CA THR A 68 -13.59 10.67 -1.48
C THR A 68 -13.81 9.18 -1.64
N ASP A 69 -14.48 8.53 -0.69
CA ASP A 69 -14.71 7.08 -0.70
C ASP A 69 -15.87 6.61 -1.61
N ASN A 70 -15.98 5.29 -1.77
CA ASN A 70 -17.05 4.64 -2.54
C ASN A 70 -18.47 5.02 -2.04
N GLN A 71 -18.66 5.25 -0.74
CA GLN A 71 -19.97 5.62 -0.18
C GLN A 71 -20.38 7.03 -0.62
N PHE A 72 -19.44 7.98 -0.60
CA PHE A 72 -19.67 9.33 -1.08
C PHE A 72 -20.05 9.36 -2.56
N GLN A 73 -19.36 8.58 -3.40
CA GLN A 73 -19.67 8.47 -4.84
C GLN A 73 -21.12 8.04 -5.06
N ILE A 74 -21.58 7.04 -4.30
CA ILE A 74 -22.96 6.53 -4.37
C ILE A 74 -23.96 7.57 -3.86
N LYS A 75 -23.74 8.14 -2.67
CA LYS A 75 -24.66 9.13 -2.06
C LYS A 75 -24.84 10.38 -2.93
N THR A 76 -23.79 10.80 -3.62
CA THR A 76 -23.81 11.98 -4.51
C THR A 76 -24.27 11.66 -5.94
N MET A 77 -24.57 10.39 -6.25
CA MET A 77 -24.91 9.93 -7.60
C MET A 77 -23.89 10.39 -8.65
N SER A 78 -22.60 10.27 -8.31
CA SER A 78 -21.52 10.69 -9.19
C SER A 78 -21.57 9.96 -10.55
N PRO A 79 -20.97 10.51 -11.62
CA PRO A 79 -20.88 9.81 -12.89
C PRO A 79 -20.24 8.42 -12.76
N LEU A 80 -19.25 8.26 -11.86
CA LEU A 80 -18.61 6.97 -11.61
C LEU A 80 -19.59 5.97 -10.98
N ALA A 81 -20.40 6.38 -10.00
CA ALA A 81 -21.40 5.52 -9.38
C ALA A 81 -22.54 5.12 -10.33
N LYS A 82 -22.72 5.83 -11.45
CA LYS A 82 -23.64 5.42 -12.53
C LYS A 82 -23.03 4.39 -13.47
N LEU A 83 -21.70 4.38 -13.61
CA LEU A 83 -20.98 3.46 -14.49
C LEU A 83 -20.66 2.14 -13.80
N TYR A 84 -20.33 2.17 -12.52
CA TYR A 84 -19.94 1.01 -11.74
C TYR A 84 -20.92 0.78 -10.58
N SER A 85 -21.31 -0.48 -10.36
CA SER A 85 -22.27 -0.87 -9.32
C SER A 85 -21.62 -1.37 -8.03
N THR A 86 -20.36 -1.80 -8.10
CA THR A 86 -19.55 -2.30 -6.98
C THR A 86 -18.13 -1.78 -7.11
N SER A 87 -17.41 -1.58 -6.00
CA SER A 87 -16.00 -1.16 -5.98
C SER A 87 -15.73 -0.03 -6.98
N VAL A 88 -16.51 1.06 -6.85
CA VAL A 88 -16.68 2.10 -7.88
C VAL A 88 -15.34 2.73 -8.24
N LEU A 89 -14.55 3.06 -7.21
CA LEU A 89 -13.23 3.66 -7.36
C LEU A 89 -12.21 2.64 -7.88
N GLU A 90 -12.21 1.41 -7.39
CA GLU A 90 -11.24 0.39 -7.82
C GLU A 90 -11.43 0.02 -9.30
N HIS A 91 -12.68 -0.02 -9.78
CA HIS A 91 -12.96 -0.16 -11.21
C HIS A 91 -12.48 1.04 -12.02
N HIS A 92 -12.62 2.26 -11.48
CA HIS A 92 -12.11 3.47 -12.09
C HIS A 92 -10.58 3.43 -12.19
N HIS A 93 -9.87 3.12 -11.11
CA HIS A 93 -8.41 3.02 -11.07
C HIS A 93 -7.87 2.01 -12.09
N PHE A 94 -8.49 0.83 -12.18
CA PHE A 94 -8.14 -0.16 -13.19
C PHE A 94 -8.35 0.37 -14.62
N ASN A 95 -9.46 1.05 -14.89
CA ASN A 95 -9.73 1.60 -16.22
C ASN A 95 -8.78 2.76 -16.58
N GLN A 96 -8.41 3.60 -15.61
CA GLN A 96 -7.37 4.62 -15.77
C GLN A 96 -6.02 3.99 -16.14
N PHE A 97 -5.62 2.94 -15.44
CA PHE A 97 -4.43 2.16 -15.77
C PHE A 97 -4.46 1.62 -17.21
N MET A 98 -5.58 1.02 -17.62
CA MET A 98 -5.75 0.50 -18.98
C MET A 98 -5.65 1.61 -20.03
N MET A 99 -6.21 2.80 -19.77
CA MET A 99 -6.04 3.93 -20.67
C MET A 99 -4.57 4.36 -20.78
N ILE A 100 -3.85 4.44 -19.66
CA ILE A 100 -2.41 4.80 -19.66
C ILE A 100 -1.60 3.82 -20.51
N LEU A 101 -1.91 2.51 -20.46
CA LEU A 101 -1.27 1.50 -21.30
C LEU A 101 -1.50 1.72 -22.80
N THR A 102 -2.63 2.32 -23.21
CA THR A 102 -2.90 2.59 -24.64
C THR A 102 -2.12 3.79 -25.19
N ILE A 103 -1.53 4.62 -24.33
CA ILE A 103 -0.71 5.76 -24.75
C ILE A 103 0.56 5.26 -25.45
N LYS A 104 0.89 5.87 -26.59
CA LYS A 104 2.07 5.52 -27.39
C LYS A 104 3.33 5.59 -26.52
N GLY A 105 4.04 4.47 -26.40
CA GLY A 105 5.28 4.35 -25.63
C GLY A 105 5.11 3.80 -24.21
N ASN A 106 3.87 3.66 -23.71
CA ASN A 106 3.61 3.23 -22.33
C ASN A 106 3.27 1.74 -22.18
N ASN A 107 2.96 1.05 -23.29
CA ASN A 107 2.59 -0.37 -23.24
C ASN A 107 3.80 -1.28 -23.00
N PHE A 108 4.20 -1.45 -21.74
CA PHE A 108 5.27 -2.38 -21.35
C PHE A 108 4.86 -3.86 -21.46
N LEU A 109 3.57 -4.15 -21.66
CA LEU A 109 3.04 -5.51 -21.86
C LEU A 109 3.04 -5.94 -23.34
N CYS A 110 3.55 -5.10 -24.26
CA CYS A 110 3.45 -5.31 -25.70
C CYS A 110 4.14 -6.58 -26.24
N ASN A 111 5.12 -7.11 -25.51
CA ASN A 111 5.86 -8.31 -25.92
C ASN A 111 5.22 -9.62 -25.41
N LEU A 112 4.17 -9.55 -24.61
CA LEU A 112 3.43 -10.73 -24.16
C LEU A 112 2.60 -11.30 -25.30
N ASN A 113 2.49 -12.63 -25.36
CA ASN A 113 1.52 -13.24 -26.25
C ASN A 113 0.09 -12.99 -25.76
N ARG A 114 -0.91 -13.27 -26.59
CA ARG A 114 -2.31 -12.94 -26.27
C ARG A 114 -2.80 -13.57 -24.96
N SER A 115 -2.45 -14.84 -24.72
CA SER A 115 -2.88 -15.57 -23.52
C SER A 115 -2.22 -15.03 -22.25
N GLU A 116 -0.93 -14.67 -22.33
CA GLU A 116 -0.19 -14.03 -21.24
C GLU A 116 -0.73 -12.65 -20.92
N TYR A 117 -0.97 -11.83 -21.95
CA TYR A 117 -1.55 -10.50 -21.81
C TYR A 117 -2.91 -10.55 -21.11
N ASP A 118 -3.82 -11.40 -21.60
CA ASP A 118 -5.16 -11.56 -21.02
C ASP A 118 -5.08 -12.05 -19.56
N THR A 119 -4.10 -12.91 -19.25
CA THR A 119 -3.84 -13.39 -17.88
C THR A 119 -3.34 -12.26 -16.97
N VAL A 120 -2.32 -11.52 -17.39
CA VAL A 120 -1.74 -10.42 -16.60
C VAL A 120 -2.76 -9.32 -16.36
N VAL A 121 -3.50 -8.90 -17.39
CA VAL A 121 -4.54 -7.87 -17.26
C VAL A 121 -5.66 -8.32 -16.31
N LYS A 122 -6.07 -9.59 -16.38
CA LYS A 122 -7.06 -10.14 -15.44
C LYS A 122 -6.54 -10.14 -14.00
N LEU A 123 -5.28 -10.51 -13.79
CA LEU A 123 -4.66 -10.52 -12.47
C LEU A 123 -4.51 -9.11 -11.90
N ILE A 124 -4.07 -8.14 -12.71
CA ILE A 124 -4.00 -6.73 -12.31
C ILE A 124 -5.38 -6.24 -11.86
N ARG A 125 -6.42 -6.55 -12.64
CA ARG A 125 -7.80 -6.19 -12.26
C ARG A 125 -8.20 -6.78 -10.92
N GLU A 126 -8.03 -8.08 -10.72
CA GLU A 126 -8.41 -8.73 -9.46
C GLU A 126 -7.62 -8.21 -8.26
N ALA A 127 -6.35 -7.85 -8.46
CA ALA A 127 -5.47 -7.28 -7.46
C ALA A 127 -5.87 -5.85 -7.08
N ILE A 128 -6.18 -4.98 -8.05
CA ILE A 128 -6.71 -3.63 -7.79
C ILE A 128 -8.07 -3.74 -7.10
N LEU A 129 -8.98 -4.58 -7.60
CA LEU A 129 -10.25 -4.82 -6.92
C LEU A 129 -10.08 -5.48 -5.53
N ALA A 130 -8.89 -5.95 -5.14
CA ALA A 130 -8.66 -6.47 -3.81
C ALA A 130 -8.35 -5.40 -2.76
N THR A 131 -8.11 -4.15 -3.17
CA THR A 131 -7.88 -3.02 -2.25
C THR A 131 -9.19 -2.48 -1.65
N ASP A 132 -10.36 -2.78 -2.25
CA ASP A 132 -11.67 -2.53 -1.62
C ASP A 132 -11.81 -3.41 -0.36
N LEU A 133 -11.89 -2.76 0.80
CA LEU A 133 -11.99 -3.44 2.09
C LEU A 133 -13.22 -4.35 2.20
N SER A 134 -14.32 -4.03 1.51
CA SER A 134 -15.52 -4.88 1.46
C SER A 134 -15.20 -6.26 0.86
N ARG A 135 -14.30 -6.29 -0.13
CA ARG A 135 -13.84 -7.53 -0.78
C ARG A 135 -12.82 -8.27 0.08
N TYR A 136 -11.98 -7.55 0.83
CA TYR A 136 -11.13 -8.15 1.86
C TYR A 136 -11.98 -8.91 2.90
N PHE A 137 -12.99 -8.27 3.49
CA PHE A 137 -13.85 -8.92 4.50
C PHE A 137 -14.62 -10.12 3.95
N ALA A 138 -15.02 -10.09 2.68
CA ALA A 138 -15.65 -11.25 2.02
C ALA A 138 -14.69 -12.43 1.83
N ARG A 139 -13.38 -12.19 1.70
CA ARG A 139 -12.34 -13.21 1.46
C ARG A 139 -11.69 -13.72 2.74
N LEU A 140 -11.60 -12.88 3.78
CA LEU A 140 -10.89 -13.18 5.02
C LEU A 140 -11.32 -14.52 5.67
N PRO A 141 -12.62 -14.87 5.78
CA PRO A 141 -13.03 -16.14 6.38
C PRO A 141 -12.52 -17.36 5.60
N LYS A 142 -12.57 -17.31 4.26
CA LYS A 142 -12.05 -18.38 3.40
C LYS A 142 -10.53 -18.52 3.59
N PHE A 143 -9.81 -17.41 3.66
CA PHE A 143 -8.36 -17.42 3.86
C PHE A 143 -7.98 -17.98 5.24
N GLN A 144 -8.65 -17.55 6.31
CA GLN A 144 -8.44 -18.07 7.66
C GLN A 144 -8.74 -19.57 7.75
N GLN A 145 -9.80 -20.05 7.08
CA GLN A 145 -10.11 -21.49 7.02
C GLN A 145 -9.00 -22.26 6.30
N THR A 146 -8.48 -21.74 5.18
CA THR A 146 -7.33 -22.36 4.49
C THR A 146 -6.13 -22.49 5.42
N LEU A 147 -5.78 -21.43 6.15
CA LEU A 147 -4.66 -21.44 7.11
C LEU A 147 -4.89 -22.42 8.26
N HIS A 148 -6.11 -22.49 8.78
CA HIS A 148 -6.50 -23.45 9.81
C HIS A 148 -6.29 -24.89 9.34
N ASN A 149 -6.77 -25.23 8.14
CA ASN A 149 -6.64 -26.58 7.58
C ASN A 149 -5.17 -26.97 7.39
N LEU A 150 -4.33 -26.05 6.89
CA LEU A 150 -2.89 -26.28 6.74
C LEU A 150 -2.22 -26.58 8.09
N LYS A 151 -2.63 -25.85 9.14
CA LYS A 151 -2.12 -26.06 10.50
C LYS A 151 -2.57 -27.40 11.08
N GLU A 152 -3.80 -27.84 10.84
CA GLU A 152 -4.31 -29.14 11.32
C GLU A 152 -3.53 -30.31 10.74
N ILE A 153 -3.15 -30.23 9.47
CA ILE A 153 -2.35 -31.27 8.81
C ILE A 153 -0.83 -31.09 9.01
N ASN A 154 -0.42 -30.09 9.79
CA ASN A 154 0.97 -29.70 10.02
C ASN A 154 1.77 -29.48 8.72
N ASP A 155 1.08 -28.95 7.69
CA ASP A 155 1.70 -28.61 6.40
C ASP A 155 2.20 -27.16 6.44
N HIS A 156 3.51 -27.03 6.56
CA HIS A 156 4.23 -25.76 6.48
C HIS A 156 4.85 -25.53 5.09
N SER A 157 4.50 -26.36 4.11
CA SER A 157 5.01 -26.23 2.75
C SER A 157 4.25 -25.17 1.96
N THR A 158 4.88 -24.70 0.89
CA THR A 158 4.23 -23.79 -0.08
C THR A 158 3.37 -24.52 -1.13
N ASN A 159 3.17 -25.83 -1.01
CA ASN A 159 2.61 -26.66 -2.09
C ASN A 159 1.18 -26.29 -2.46
N LEU A 160 0.32 -26.00 -1.48
CA LEU A 160 -1.05 -25.56 -1.73
C LEU A 160 -1.07 -24.31 -2.62
N TRP A 161 -0.29 -23.30 -2.23
CA TRP A 161 -0.22 -22.03 -2.94
C TRP A 161 0.39 -22.18 -4.34
N ARG A 162 1.35 -23.09 -4.53
CA ARG A 162 1.95 -23.35 -5.85
C ARG A 162 1.00 -24.06 -6.81
N ASN A 163 0.30 -25.08 -6.31
CA ASN A 163 -0.42 -26.02 -7.18
C ASN A 163 -1.88 -25.63 -7.38
N ASP A 164 -2.48 -24.89 -6.46
CA ASP A 164 -3.86 -24.42 -6.57
C ASP A 164 -3.90 -22.93 -6.96
N ARG A 165 -4.34 -22.67 -8.20
CA ARG A 165 -4.43 -21.32 -8.77
C ARG A 165 -5.45 -20.44 -8.04
N GLU A 166 -6.54 -20.99 -7.51
CA GLU A 166 -7.51 -20.20 -6.76
C GLU A 166 -6.98 -19.80 -5.39
N GLN A 167 -6.30 -20.72 -4.70
CA GLN A 167 -5.66 -20.41 -3.41
C GLN A 167 -4.52 -19.41 -3.60
N ARG A 168 -3.76 -19.53 -4.69
CA ARG A 168 -2.72 -18.54 -5.03
C ARG A 168 -3.28 -17.16 -5.35
N LEU A 169 -4.38 -17.09 -6.09
CA LEU A 169 -5.06 -15.81 -6.37
C LEU A 169 -5.59 -15.17 -5.08
N LEU A 170 -6.20 -15.99 -4.21
CA LEU A 170 -6.65 -15.54 -2.89
C LEU A 170 -5.47 -14.99 -2.08
N LEU A 171 -4.36 -15.71 -2.02
CA LEU A 171 -3.13 -15.27 -1.36
C LEU A 171 -2.63 -13.93 -1.91
N GLY A 172 -2.58 -13.79 -3.24
CA GLY A 172 -2.20 -12.53 -3.90
C GLY A 172 -3.13 -11.37 -3.52
N CYS A 173 -4.45 -11.60 -3.46
CA CYS A 173 -5.41 -10.58 -3.02
C CYS A 173 -5.22 -10.18 -1.55
N MET A 174 -4.94 -11.13 -0.66
CA MET A 174 -4.66 -10.83 0.75
C MET A 174 -3.35 -10.02 0.89
N PHE A 175 -2.33 -10.33 0.08
CA PHE A 175 -1.11 -9.52 0.04
C PHE A 175 -1.34 -8.11 -0.48
N MET A 176 -2.19 -7.92 -1.49
CA MET A 176 -2.56 -6.57 -1.94
C MET A 176 -3.11 -5.74 -0.79
N THR A 177 -4.09 -6.26 -0.04
CA THR A 177 -4.63 -5.57 1.14
C THR A 177 -3.56 -5.34 2.22
N ALA A 178 -2.74 -6.34 2.53
CA ALA A 178 -1.66 -6.22 3.53
C ALA A 178 -0.66 -5.11 3.18
N CYS A 179 -0.45 -4.86 1.89
CA CYS A 179 0.49 -3.88 1.40
C CYS A 179 -0.09 -2.48 1.35
N ASP A 180 -1.36 -2.40 0.97
CA ASP A 180 -2.16 -1.19 1.00
C ASP A 180 -2.20 -0.57 2.41
N VAL A 181 -2.43 -1.39 3.44
CA VAL A 181 -2.44 -0.93 4.84
C VAL A 181 -1.06 -0.87 5.50
N SER A 182 0.04 -1.01 4.75
CA SER A 182 1.41 -1.19 5.32
C SER A 182 1.99 0.00 6.07
N ALA A 183 1.41 1.20 5.91
CA ALA A 183 1.77 2.37 6.70
C ALA A 183 1.68 2.12 8.21
N ILE A 184 0.76 1.25 8.65
CA ILE A 184 0.56 0.92 10.07
C ILE A 184 1.72 0.14 10.70
N THR A 185 2.64 -0.40 9.88
CA THR A 185 3.77 -1.20 10.35
C THR A 185 5.05 -0.38 10.56
N LYS A 186 5.03 0.91 10.17
CA LYS A 186 6.21 1.77 10.11
C LYS A 186 6.67 2.26 11.48
N PRO A 187 7.90 2.81 11.61
CA PRO A 187 8.31 3.51 12.82
C PRO A 187 7.26 4.54 13.25
N TRP A 188 7.09 4.70 14.56
CA TRP A 188 6.00 5.49 15.14
C TRP A 188 5.90 6.91 14.58
N PRO A 189 7.00 7.68 14.43
CA PRO A 189 6.89 9.05 13.90
C PRO A 189 6.30 9.11 12.50
N VAL A 190 6.63 8.12 11.67
CA VAL A 190 6.13 7.99 10.29
C VAL A 190 4.67 7.58 10.32
N GLN A 191 4.34 6.55 11.10
CA GLN A 191 2.96 6.05 11.19
C GLN A 191 2.01 7.13 11.71
N LYS A 192 2.41 7.87 12.75
CA LYS A 192 1.60 8.95 13.34
C LYS A 192 1.32 10.03 12.31
N LEU A 193 2.34 10.49 11.60
CA LEU A 193 2.18 11.49 10.54
C LEU A 193 1.25 10.98 9.42
N THR A 194 1.42 9.74 8.98
CA THR A 194 0.53 9.14 7.98
C THR A 194 -0.93 9.09 8.45
N ALA A 195 -1.17 8.71 9.71
CA ALA A 195 -2.52 8.69 10.26
C ALA A 195 -3.15 10.09 10.36
N GLU A 196 -2.36 11.12 10.68
CA GLU A 196 -2.82 12.51 10.72
C GLU A 196 -3.15 13.03 9.30
N MET A 197 -2.34 12.70 8.29
CA MET A 197 -2.64 13.02 6.89
C MET A 197 -3.94 12.34 6.43
N VAL A 198 -4.11 11.06 6.77
CA VAL A 198 -5.32 10.27 6.50
C VAL A 198 -6.56 10.89 7.13
N ALA A 199 -6.47 11.26 8.41
CA ALA A 199 -7.57 11.89 9.12
C ALA A 199 -7.97 13.23 8.48
N ASN A 200 -7.00 14.03 8.04
CA ASN A 200 -7.28 15.29 7.36
C ASN A 200 -8.08 15.09 6.07
N GLU A 201 -7.80 14.04 5.29
CA GLU A 201 -8.59 13.75 4.09
C GLU A 201 -10.03 13.35 4.44
N PHE A 202 -10.23 12.52 5.46
CA PHE A 202 -11.57 12.18 5.93
C PHE A 202 -12.34 13.38 6.45
N PHE A 203 -11.66 14.32 7.11
CA PHE A 203 -12.27 15.57 7.56
C PHE A 203 -12.72 16.44 6.40
N GLU A 204 -11.94 16.51 5.34
CA GLU A 204 -12.33 17.26 4.14
C GLU A 204 -13.50 16.61 3.41
N GLN A 205 -13.52 15.28 3.31
CA GLN A 205 -14.71 14.57 2.84
C GLN A 205 -15.93 14.85 3.74
N GLY A 206 -15.76 14.84 5.06
CA GLY A 206 -16.84 15.16 6.00
C GLY A 206 -17.39 16.58 5.83
N ASP A 207 -16.51 17.55 5.57
CA ASP A 207 -16.93 18.91 5.25
C ASP A 207 -17.73 18.96 3.94
N LEU A 208 -17.32 18.20 2.92
CA LEU A 208 -18.07 18.06 1.66
C LEU A 208 -19.43 17.38 1.88
N GLU A 209 -19.52 16.37 2.75
CA GLU A 209 -20.78 15.73 3.12
C GLU A 209 -21.72 16.72 3.84
N LYS A 210 -21.20 17.52 4.80
CA LYS A 210 -21.97 18.60 5.45
C LYS A 210 -22.48 19.60 4.41
N GLU A 211 -21.62 20.08 3.52
CA GLU A 211 -21.94 21.12 2.54
C GLU A 211 -22.94 20.64 1.47
N ARG A 212 -22.70 19.47 0.86
CA ARG A 212 -23.44 19.02 -0.32
C ARG A 212 -24.67 18.17 -0.01
N LEU A 213 -24.62 17.41 1.08
CA LEU A 213 -25.66 16.46 1.45
C LEU A 213 -26.46 16.90 2.67
N ASN A 214 -26.02 17.94 3.39
CA ASN A 214 -26.64 18.43 4.62
C ASN A 214 -26.81 17.31 5.66
N VAL A 215 -25.79 16.46 5.80
CA VAL A 215 -25.75 15.34 6.77
C VAL A 215 -24.65 15.57 7.80
N THR A 216 -24.85 15.00 8.99
CA THR A 216 -23.79 14.92 10.01
C THR A 216 -22.80 13.82 9.60
N PRO A 217 -21.50 14.12 9.44
CA PRO A 217 -20.49 13.12 9.10
C PRO A 217 -20.31 12.08 10.18
N ALA A 218 -19.76 10.93 9.80
CA ALA A 218 -19.31 9.94 10.75
C ALA A 218 -18.19 10.50 11.65
N ALA A 219 -18.00 9.93 12.85
CA ALA A 219 -16.96 10.33 13.80
C ALA A 219 -15.57 10.47 13.17
N LEU A 220 -15.21 9.52 12.30
CA LEU A 220 -13.93 9.48 11.59
C LEU A 220 -13.75 10.65 10.59
N MET A 221 -14.84 11.21 10.10
CA MET A 221 -14.88 12.28 9.11
C MET A 221 -15.23 13.65 9.72
N ASP A 222 -15.45 13.71 11.04
CA ASP A 222 -15.81 14.96 11.71
C ASP A 222 -14.61 15.58 12.41
N ARG A 223 -14.08 16.70 11.86
CA ARG A 223 -12.91 17.40 12.42
C ARG A 223 -13.12 17.90 13.85
N GLU A 224 -14.37 18.14 14.24
CA GLU A 224 -14.73 18.54 15.61
C GLU A 224 -14.52 17.40 16.62
N ARG A 225 -14.41 16.16 16.14
CA ARG A 225 -14.18 14.94 16.92
C ARG A 225 -12.76 14.38 16.70
N SER A 226 -11.83 15.22 16.27
CA SER A 226 -10.42 14.86 16.03
C SER A 226 -9.72 14.27 17.26
N ASN A 227 -10.17 14.61 18.47
CA ASN A 227 -9.71 14.01 19.72
C ASN A 227 -10.01 12.50 19.83
N GLU A 228 -10.94 11.96 19.04
CA GLU A 228 -11.25 10.52 19.01
C GLU A 228 -10.32 9.71 18.10
N LEU A 229 -9.46 10.38 17.32
CA LEU A 229 -8.55 9.73 16.36
C LEU A 229 -7.74 8.58 16.97
N PRO A 230 -7.13 8.69 18.17
CA PRO A 230 -6.40 7.57 18.75
C PRO A 230 -7.24 6.31 18.96
N LYS A 231 -8.45 6.47 19.47
CA LYS A 231 -9.39 5.35 19.69
C LYS A 231 -9.85 4.73 18.37
N LEU A 232 -10.07 5.56 17.36
CA LEU A 232 -10.43 5.11 16.01
C LEU A 232 -9.28 4.32 15.36
N GLN A 233 -8.03 4.77 15.54
CA GLN A 233 -6.84 4.03 15.08
C GLN A 233 -6.71 2.66 15.75
N VAL A 234 -6.91 2.56 17.07
CA VAL A 234 -6.93 1.24 17.76
C VAL A 234 -7.98 0.32 17.15
N SER A 235 -9.20 0.82 16.94
CA SER A 235 -10.29 0.04 16.32
C SER A 235 -9.96 -0.42 14.90
N PHE A 236 -9.37 0.46 14.09
CA PHE A 236 -8.91 0.14 12.74
C PHE A 236 -7.86 -0.96 12.74
N ILE A 237 -6.85 -0.84 13.62
CA ILE A 237 -5.78 -1.82 13.77
C ILE A 237 -6.35 -3.19 14.17
N ASP A 238 -7.25 -3.23 15.14
CA ASP A 238 -7.87 -4.47 15.63
C ASP A 238 -8.77 -5.15 14.59
N SER A 239 -9.46 -4.35 13.78
CA SER A 239 -10.46 -4.86 12.84
C SER A 239 -9.88 -5.28 11.49
N ILE A 240 -8.79 -4.64 11.06
CA ILE A 240 -8.25 -4.81 9.70
C ILE A 240 -6.79 -5.25 9.76
N CYS A 241 -5.91 -4.45 10.35
CA CYS A 241 -4.46 -4.63 10.24
C CYS A 241 -3.96 -5.88 10.99
N MET A 242 -4.36 -6.06 12.24
CA MET A 242 -3.95 -7.20 13.06
C MET A 242 -4.37 -8.53 12.41
N PRO A 243 -5.64 -8.74 12.01
CA PRO A 243 -6.05 -9.98 11.36
C PRO A 243 -5.26 -10.31 10.09
N ILE A 244 -4.97 -9.32 9.22
CA ILE A 244 -4.20 -9.59 7.99
C ILE A 244 -2.75 -9.93 8.30
N TYR A 245 -2.09 -9.20 9.22
CA TYR A 245 -0.68 -9.46 9.54
C TYR A 245 -0.48 -10.79 10.27
N GLU A 246 -1.39 -11.16 11.18
CA GLU A 246 -1.39 -12.48 11.82
C GLU A 246 -1.62 -13.61 10.81
N ALA A 247 -2.44 -13.38 9.78
CA ALA A 247 -2.69 -14.36 8.73
C ALA A 247 -1.48 -14.55 7.80
N ILE A 248 -0.82 -13.47 7.36
CA ILE A 248 0.34 -13.61 6.47
C ILE A 248 1.58 -14.18 7.20
N VAL A 249 1.74 -13.93 8.50
CA VAL A 249 2.80 -14.57 9.31
C VAL A 249 2.64 -16.09 9.36
N GLN A 250 1.40 -16.59 9.36
CA GLN A 250 1.14 -18.03 9.26
C GLN A 250 1.52 -18.61 7.90
N VAL A 251 1.49 -17.80 6.83
CA VAL A 251 1.99 -18.21 5.50
C VAL A 251 3.52 -18.24 5.49
N SER A 252 4.17 -17.23 6.08
CA SER A 252 5.63 -17.19 6.20
C SER A 252 6.05 -16.37 7.43
N PRO A 253 6.87 -16.95 8.33
CA PRO A 253 7.43 -16.24 9.49
C PRO A 253 8.26 -15.00 9.13
N ASN A 254 8.70 -14.89 7.86
CA ASN A 254 9.45 -13.76 7.36
C ASN A 254 8.66 -12.43 7.41
N PHE A 255 7.33 -12.48 7.59
CA PHE A 255 6.49 -11.30 7.78
C PHE A 255 6.33 -10.85 9.24
N GLU A 256 6.96 -11.55 10.20
CA GLU A 256 6.90 -11.20 11.63
C GLU A 256 7.31 -9.75 11.93
N PRO A 257 8.31 -9.13 11.25
CA PRO A 257 8.61 -7.71 11.45
C PRO A 257 7.42 -6.77 11.18
N LEU A 258 6.57 -7.07 10.19
CA LEU A 258 5.38 -6.28 9.89
C LEU A 258 4.34 -6.39 11.02
N LEU A 259 4.12 -7.60 11.54
CA LEU A 259 3.24 -7.84 12.67
C LEU A 259 3.75 -7.16 13.94
N LYS A 260 5.06 -7.23 14.21
CA LYS A 260 5.72 -6.52 15.32
C LYS A 260 5.50 -5.00 15.22
N GLY A 261 5.73 -4.42 14.05
CA GLY A 261 5.48 -3.00 13.80
C GLY A 261 4.02 -2.59 14.03
N CYS A 262 3.09 -3.41 13.53
CA CYS A 262 1.64 -3.22 13.74
C CYS A 262 1.28 -3.25 15.24
N LYS A 263 1.74 -4.27 15.98
CA LYS A 263 1.53 -4.40 17.43
C LYS A 263 2.12 -3.21 18.21
N ARG A 264 3.33 -2.78 17.85
CA ARG A 264 4.00 -1.62 18.45
C ARG A 264 3.18 -0.35 18.29
N ASN A 265 2.74 -0.05 17.07
CA ASN A 265 1.93 1.14 16.80
C ASN A 265 0.54 1.06 17.42
N ARG A 266 -0.06 -0.13 17.52
CA ARG A 266 -1.29 -0.34 18.30
C ARG A 266 -1.12 0.11 19.76
N THR A 267 -0.03 -0.28 20.40
CA THR A 267 0.30 0.14 21.77
C THR A 267 0.46 1.65 21.86
N CYS A 268 1.14 2.28 20.91
CA CYS A 268 1.31 3.73 20.88
C CYS A 268 -0.04 4.46 20.78
N TRP A 269 -0.95 4.01 19.91
CA TRP A 269 -2.30 4.58 19.81
C TRP A 269 -3.15 4.34 21.05
N LEU A 270 -3.02 3.18 21.69
CA LEU A 270 -3.72 2.89 22.95
C LEU A 270 -3.30 3.87 24.05
N ILE A 271 -1.99 4.09 24.22
CA ILE A 271 -1.45 5.08 25.17
C ILE A 271 -2.03 6.47 24.89
N LEU A 272 -2.05 6.91 23.63
CA LEU A 272 -2.65 8.19 23.27
C LEU A 272 -4.16 8.24 23.54
N SER A 273 -4.88 7.14 23.34
CA SER A 273 -6.32 7.07 23.61
C SER A 273 -6.67 7.20 25.11
N GLU A 274 -5.71 6.92 25.97
CA GLU A 274 -5.80 7.05 27.43
C GLU A 274 -5.19 8.38 27.92
N ASN A 275 -4.88 9.31 27.01
CA ASN A 275 -4.22 10.60 27.26
C ASN A 275 -2.79 10.47 27.83
N GLY A 276 -2.10 9.36 27.56
CA GLY A 276 -0.69 9.18 27.88
C GLY A 276 0.25 9.76 26.82
N GLU A 277 1.55 9.78 27.13
CA GLU A 277 2.61 10.16 26.20
C GLU A 277 3.36 8.91 25.70
N VAL A 278 3.60 8.84 24.39
CA VAL A 278 4.32 7.71 23.79
C VAL A 278 5.82 7.86 24.02
N ASP A 279 6.39 6.94 24.79
CA ASP A 279 7.82 6.90 25.09
C ASP A 279 8.67 6.66 23.83
N HIS A 280 9.85 7.30 23.77
CA HIS A 280 10.75 7.24 22.63
C HIS A 280 11.30 5.82 22.35
N SER A 281 11.31 4.94 23.35
CA SER A 281 11.67 3.52 23.18
C SER A 281 10.69 2.76 22.29
N LEU A 282 9.44 3.21 22.18
CA LEU A 282 8.42 2.60 21.33
C LEU A 282 8.47 3.11 19.87
N TYR A 283 9.43 3.98 19.54
CA TYR A 283 9.44 4.59 18.21
C TYR A 283 9.84 3.63 17.08
N GLY A 284 10.48 2.50 17.41
CA GLY A 284 10.89 1.49 16.43
C GLY A 284 11.94 1.99 15.45
N LEU A 285 12.80 2.92 15.88
CA LEU A 285 13.89 3.46 15.06
C LEU A 285 15.12 2.53 15.02
N ASN A 286 15.20 1.57 15.94
CA ASN A 286 16.34 0.67 16.13
C ASN A 286 16.04 -0.78 15.70
N ASP A 287 14.93 -1.05 15.00
CA ASP A 287 14.54 -2.41 14.59
C ASP A 287 15.53 -3.05 13.58
N GLU A 288 16.67 -2.41 13.27
CA GLU A 288 17.70 -2.88 12.33
C GLU A 288 18.69 -3.93 12.89
N SER A 289 18.68 -4.29 14.19
CA SER A 289 19.75 -5.13 14.77
C SER A 289 19.47 -6.62 14.98
N GLU A 290 18.27 -7.15 14.67
CA GLU A 290 17.93 -8.57 14.93
C GLU A 290 17.78 -9.43 13.66
N THR A 291 18.67 -9.25 12.68
CA THR A 291 18.90 -10.29 11.66
C THR A 291 20.27 -10.92 11.87
N THR A 292 20.37 -11.80 12.86
CA THR A 292 21.55 -12.65 13.05
C THR A 292 21.60 -13.67 11.91
N PRO A 293 22.71 -13.76 11.14
CA PRO A 293 22.95 -14.91 10.27
C PRO A 293 23.08 -16.15 11.16
N GLY A 294 22.40 -17.24 10.81
CA GLY A 294 22.42 -18.48 11.57
C GLY A 294 23.85 -18.96 11.85
N THR A 295 24.26 -18.94 13.11
CA THR A 295 25.45 -19.63 13.58
C THR A 295 25.17 -21.13 13.53
N LEU A 296 25.73 -21.82 12.54
CA LEU A 296 25.89 -23.26 12.57
C LEU A 296 26.73 -23.63 13.80
N VAL A 297 26.10 -24.28 14.77
CA VAL A 297 26.77 -24.91 15.90
C VAL A 297 27.56 -26.10 15.36
N GLY A 298 28.85 -25.87 15.11
CA GLY A 298 29.84 -26.92 14.84
C GLY A 298 30.42 -27.43 16.16
N THR A 299 30.05 -28.65 16.52
CA THR A 299 30.55 -29.37 17.69
C THR A 299 32.07 -29.60 17.60
N THR A 300 32.69 -29.49 18.78
CA THR A 300 34.10 -29.60 19.15
C THR A 300 34.95 -30.71 18.47
N GLY A 301 36.09 -30.32 17.92
CA GLY A 301 37.44 -30.75 18.33
C GLY A 301 37.91 -32.20 18.12
N LYS A 302 38.89 -32.39 17.23
CA LYS A 302 40.14 -33.09 17.60
C LYS A 302 41.32 -32.74 16.66
N SER A 303 42.45 -32.47 17.30
CA SER A 303 43.76 -32.11 16.76
C SER A 303 44.48 -33.32 16.15
N ILE A 304 45.12 -33.17 14.99
CA ILE A 304 46.34 -33.89 14.58
C ILE A 304 47.22 -32.98 13.71
N THR A 305 48.47 -32.83 14.16
CA THR A 305 49.61 -32.16 13.53
C THR A 305 50.22 -33.04 12.43
N THR A 306 50.53 -32.49 11.25
CA THR A 306 51.73 -32.91 10.48
C THR A 306 52.17 -31.86 9.45
N THR A 307 53.46 -31.57 9.48
CA THR A 307 54.26 -30.67 8.65
C THR A 307 54.54 -31.28 7.28
N THR A 308 54.55 -30.48 6.19
CA THR A 308 55.55 -30.52 5.09
C THR A 308 55.37 -29.36 4.10
N THR A 309 56.47 -29.09 3.40
CA THR A 309 56.96 -27.89 2.70
C THR A 309 56.51 -27.70 1.24
N GLU A 310 56.57 -26.43 0.79
CA GLU A 310 56.80 -25.91 -0.59
C GLU A 310 55.72 -26.26 -1.66
N GLU A 311 55.25 -25.38 -2.56
CA GLU A 311 55.97 -24.51 -3.50
C GLU A 311 55.00 -23.52 -4.18
N SER A 312 55.53 -22.43 -4.73
CA SER A 312 54.86 -21.30 -5.40
C SER A 312 54.13 -21.63 -6.70
N THR A 313 52.99 -20.97 -6.96
CA THR A 313 52.71 -20.32 -8.27
C THR A 313 51.71 -19.17 -8.12
N HIS A 314 52.17 -17.98 -8.49
CA HIS A 314 51.38 -16.77 -8.73
C HIS A 314 50.39 -16.98 -9.89
N LEU A 315 49.11 -16.71 -9.66
CA LEU A 315 48.15 -16.31 -10.71
C LEU A 315 47.29 -15.17 -10.16
N GLU A 316 47.42 -14.02 -10.81
CA GLU A 316 46.70 -12.77 -10.54
C GLU A 316 45.19 -12.98 -10.69
N ASN A 317 44.43 -12.70 -9.63
CA ASN A 317 42.99 -12.53 -9.73
C ASN A 317 42.66 -11.06 -9.52
N VAL A 318 42.19 -10.44 -10.61
CA VAL A 318 41.70 -9.07 -10.69
C VAL A 318 40.51 -8.92 -9.74
N ASN A 319 40.70 -8.16 -8.67
CA ASN A 319 39.64 -7.67 -7.80
C ASN A 319 38.79 -6.65 -8.57
N THR A 320 37.73 -7.10 -9.25
CA THR A 320 36.59 -6.23 -9.54
C THR A 320 35.74 -6.10 -8.28
N SER A 321 35.99 -5.04 -7.53
CA SER A 321 35.16 -4.58 -6.43
C SER A 321 33.78 -4.18 -6.94
N THR A 322 32.85 -5.13 -7.06
CA THR A 322 31.42 -4.81 -7.07
C THR A 322 31.02 -4.49 -5.63
N SER A 323 31.00 -3.19 -5.29
CA SER A 323 30.31 -2.67 -4.12
C SER A 323 28.90 -3.24 -4.08
N GLY A 324 28.68 -4.21 -3.19
CA GLY A 324 27.36 -4.69 -2.85
C GLY A 324 26.62 -3.57 -2.13
N ILE A 325 25.71 -2.91 -2.84
CA ILE A 325 24.73 -2.01 -2.22
C ILE A 325 23.75 -2.91 -1.45
N ILE A 326 24.03 -3.10 -0.17
CA ILE A 326 23.08 -3.62 0.81
C ILE A 326 22.04 -2.53 0.99
N THR A 327 20.81 -2.77 0.52
CA THR A 327 19.67 -1.86 0.73
C THR A 327 18.74 -2.53 1.73
N SER A 328 18.56 -1.92 2.90
CA SER A 328 17.87 -2.47 4.07
C SER A 328 16.34 -2.45 3.90
N LEU A 329 15.70 -3.29 4.73
CA LEU A 329 14.28 -3.64 4.73
C LEU A 329 13.39 -2.44 5.08
N GLY A 330 13.05 -1.59 4.10
CA GLY A 330 11.85 -0.73 4.12
C GLY A 330 11.66 0.20 5.33
N THR A 331 12.72 0.47 6.09
CA THR A 331 12.82 1.55 7.06
C THR A 331 13.12 2.83 6.29
N LEU A 332 12.41 3.91 6.60
CA LEU A 332 12.97 5.23 6.31
C LEU A 332 14.33 5.26 7.00
N ASN A 333 15.37 5.73 6.31
CA ASN A 333 16.68 5.98 6.94
C ASN A 333 16.42 6.61 8.32
N PRO A 334 16.99 6.09 9.43
CA PRO A 334 16.81 6.64 10.76
C PRO A 334 16.93 8.17 10.80
N ASP A 335 17.85 8.76 10.02
CA ASP A 335 18.02 10.21 9.90
C ASP A 335 16.81 10.92 9.26
N SER A 336 16.13 10.26 8.32
CA SER A 336 14.90 10.76 7.68
C SER A 336 13.69 10.59 8.61
N ALA A 337 13.60 9.46 9.32
CA ALA A 337 12.55 9.24 10.32
C ALA A 337 12.66 10.21 11.50
N GLU A 338 13.89 10.51 11.95
CA GLU A 338 14.15 11.48 13.00
C GLU A 338 13.91 12.92 12.54
N ARG A 339 14.22 13.25 11.28
CA ARG A 339 13.83 14.54 10.67
C ARG A 339 12.32 14.72 10.61
N ILE A 340 11.58 13.68 10.22
CA ILE A 340 10.11 13.67 10.24
C ILE A 340 9.61 13.86 11.68
N ALA A 341 10.18 13.16 12.66
CA ALA A 341 9.83 13.30 14.06
C ALA A 341 10.03 14.74 14.60
N LYS A 342 10.99 15.48 14.04
CA LYS A 342 11.31 16.88 14.40
C LYS A 342 10.55 17.91 13.56
N SER A 343 9.75 17.49 12.57
CA SER A 343 9.00 18.40 11.70
C SER A 343 7.78 19.01 12.40
N LYS A 344 7.35 20.20 11.95
CA LYS A 344 6.17 20.87 12.53
C LYS A 344 4.87 20.14 12.15
N PRO A 345 3.82 20.19 12.99
CA PRO A 345 2.53 19.57 12.68
C PRO A 345 1.94 20.10 11.38
N PHE A 346 1.30 19.22 10.61
CA PHE A 346 0.65 19.58 9.36
C PHE A 346 -0.55 20.51 9.60
N THR A 347 -0.58 21.65 8.93
CA THR A 347 -1.74 22.56 8.89
C THR A 347 -2.29 22.59 7.47
N SER A 348 -3.49 22.05 7.26
CA SER A 348 -4.18 22.09 5.96
C SER A 348 -4.46 23.55 5.54
N SER A 349 -3.97 23.95 4.36
CA SER A 349 -4.27 25.25 3.75
C SER A 349 -5.50 25.13 2.83
N ASN A 350 -6.29 26.20 2.75
CA ASN A 350 -7.60 26.28 2.07
C ASN A 350 -7.61 26.04 0.53
N ILE A 351 -6.50 25.60 -0.07
CA ILE A 351 -6.32 25.51 -1.53
C ILE A 351 -7.10 24.32 -2.14
N ARG A 352 -7.45 23.29 -1.35
CA ARG A 352 -8.18 22.09 -1.83
C ARG A 352 -9.61 22.34 -2.32
N ARG A 353 -10.26 23.47 -2.01
CA ARG A 353 -11.66 23.74 -2.44
C ARG A 353 -11.84 23.92 -3.95
N ALA A 354 -10.81 24.36 -4.68
CA ALA A 354 -10.96 24.77 -6.08
C ALA A 354 -11.01 23.59 -7.09
N SER A 355 -10.38 22.46 -6.77
CA SER A 355 -10.27 21.29 -7.65
C SER A 355 -11.53 20.41 -7.65
N VAL A 356 -12.38 20.49 -6.62
CA VAL A 356 -13.63 19.70 -6.55
C VAL A 356 -14.79 20.38 -7.28
N SER A 357 -14.68 21.67 -7.64
CA SER A 357 -15.72 22.41 -8.36
C SER A 357 -15.49 22.51 -9.88
N SER A 358 -14.27 22.22 -10.35
CA SER A 358 -13.89 22.39 -11.75
C SER A 358 -13.43 21.06 -12.32
N MET A 359 -14.33 20.38 -13.03
CA MET A 359 -14.09 19.53 -14.22
C MET A 359 -15.29 18.60 -14.48
N THR A 360 -16.39 19.22 -14.90
CA THR A 360 -17.41 18.58 -15.74
C THR A 360 -17.43 19.32 -17.07
N THR A 361 -16.62 18.89 -18.03
CA THR A 361 -16.90 19.00 -19.48
C THR A 361 -15.80 18.26 -20.25
N VAL A 362 -16.03 16.98 -20.52
CA VAL A 362 -15.45 16.33 -21.71
C VAL A 362 -16.48 16.57 -22.81
N GLY A 363 -16.29 17.65 -23.56
CA GLY A 363 -17.15 18.04 -24.67
C GLY A 363 -16.42 19.09 -25.48
N GLY A 364 -16.07 18.75 -26.73
CA GLY A 364 -15.40 19.66 -27.65
C GLY A 364 -16.16 20.96 -27.80
N GLN A 365 -15.42 22.05 -27.99
CA GLN A 365 -15.97 23.35 -28.37
C GLN A 365 -16.71 23.21 -29.71
N GLU A 366 -18.04 23.18 -29.69
CA GLU A 366 -18.83 23.61 -30.84
C GLU A 366 -18.84 25.15 -30.87
N PRO A 367 -18.61 25.78 -32.04
CA PRO A 367 -18.68 27.23 -32.15
C PRO A 367 -20.14 27.72 -31.99
N PRO A 368 -20.35 28.92 -31.43
CA PRO A 368 -21.69 29.39 -31.07
C PRO A 368 -22.53 29.68 -32.32
N ILE A 369 -23.67 29.00 -32.43
CA ILE A 369 -24.75 29.34 -33.37
C ILE A 369 -25.37 30.66 -32.89
N GLN A 370 -25.10 31.74 -33.61
CA GLN A 370 -25.84 33.00 -33.48
C GLN A 370 -27.24 32.81 -34.06
N CYS A 371 -28.25 32.59 -33.21
CA CYS A 371 -29.64 32.86 -33.58
C CYS A 371 -29.90 34.36 -33.39
N GLN A 372 -29.74 35.13 -34.47
CA GLN A 372 -30.30 36.48 -34.54
C GLN A 372 -31.82 36.37 -34.68
N SER A 373 -32.53 36.97 -33.74
CA SER A 373 -33.94 37.32 -33.86
C SER A 373 -34.08 38.47 -34.85
N SER A 374 -34.60 38.20 -36.04
CA SER A 374 -35.13 39.23 -36.93
C SER A 374 -36.63 39.05 -37.06
N VAL A 375 -37.36 39.81 -36.25
CA VAL A 375 -38.72 40.23 -36.53
C VAL A 375 -38.61 41.30 -37.61
N GLU A 376 -39.15 41.04 -38.79
CA GLU A 376 -39.58 42.11 -39.68
C GLU A 376 -40.85 41.70 -40.43
N SER A 377 -41.80 42.63 -40.40
CA SER A 377 -43.13 42.57 -40.94
C SER A 377 -43.15 43.07 -42.38
N LYS A 378 -43.78 42.29 -43.28
CA LYS A 378 -44.87 42.72 -44.18
C LYS A 378 -45.30 41.57 -45.07
#